data_AF-A0A2U0S5Q8-F1
#
_entry.id   AF-A0A2U0S5Q8-F1
#
_cell.length_a   1.000
_cell.length_b   1.000
_cell.length_c   1.000
_cell.angle_alpha   90.00
_cell.angle_beta   90.00
_cell.angle_gamma   90.00
#
_symmetry.space_group_name_H-M   'P 1'
#
loop_
_entity.id
_entity.type
_entity.pdbx_description
1 polymer ?
#
loop_
_entity_poly.entity_id
_entity_poly.type
_entity_poly.pdbx_seq_one_letter_code
_entity_poly.pdbx_strand_id
1 'polypeptide(L)'
;TQFAVLPSSSQAFGTDLGKLAQSTLETLDAQGVLSETVFSDDADAWGDLQKALSASLPVNVVYNLSVYNISTTNGVVSYHLSDSISDSSFGVDSDSGSLLVASPDVTFTQDPEKVGGESTEITLYILNCSDANGWWVTGYTGQSLAADFYDFLSPYFTNTVLINTTAQFELLLEDSLGEGNVQNAVVVNPFGETVPIPHSYTQYGTQSGEGYYVTRDSHSMFCYTLGSLTRQYNWTWVSIVGYPLYYVSNTASFSNSDNGYGIYGMDQVGYSGLNAFLRGLDGEDYDAWEYVYLNGYWQWIYDRGSIATEVGVVHFTDTALDLCNYYGLYPSPYQTATRALPQDIEDDYHLTLSAPIFEIKNGYNAGATYAHQDGSGALTAIGLTRIPDIRVAALGLLMYYNPAVYRSEFGASGTSSLVTLQLGQQGGT
;
A
#
# COMPACT_ATOMS: atom_id res chain seq x y z
N THR A 1 -34.13 -52.27 -9.05
CA THR A 1 -33.51 -51.07 -8.46
C THR A 1 -32.10 -51.43 -8.05
N GLN A 2 -31.11 -51.06 -8.86
CA GLN A 2 -29.68 -51.19 -8.51
C GLN A 2 -29.33 -50.02 -7.59
N PHE A 3 -28.90 -50.32 -6.37
CA PHE A 3 -28.26 -49.33 -5.50
C PHE A 3 -26.78 -49.27 -5.88
N ALA A 4 -26.25 -48.06 -6.04
CA ALA A 4 -24.82 -47.83 -6.19
C ALA A 4 -24.13 -48.33 -4.90
N VAL A 5 -23.32 -49.38 -5.03
CA VAL A 5 -22.43 -49.84 -3.96
C VAL A 5 -21.26 -48.86 -3.95
N LEU A 6 -21.20 -47.99 -2.94
CA LEU A 6 -20.02 -47.18 -2.68
C LEU A 6 -18.84 -48.11 -2.31
N PRO A 7 -17.60 -47.81 -2.73
CA PRO A 7 -16.42 -48.58 -2.34
C PRO A 7 -16.28 -48.64 -0.81
N SER A 8 -15.67 -49.71 -0.29
CA SER A 8 -15.31 -49.79 1.13
C SER A 8 -14.35 -48.65 1.50
N SER A 9 -14.49 -48.10 2.72
CA SER A 9 -13.70 -46.98 3.24
C SER A 9 -12.19 -47.18 3.16
N SER A 10 -11.71 -48.42 3.14
CA SER A 10 -10.30 -48.78 2.95
C SER A 10 -9.74 -48.51 1.53
N GLN A 11 -10.60 -48.16 0.57
CA GLN A 11 -10.19 -47.81 -0.81
C GLN A 11 -10.45 -46.34 -1.17
N ALA A 12 -11.00 -45.53 -0.24
CA ALA A 12 -11.33 -44.12 -0.48
C ALA A 12 -10.23 -43.14 -0.05
N PHE A 13 -9.24 -43.59 0.74
CA PHE A 13 -8.10 -42.77 1.18
C PHE A 13 -6.79 -43.52 0.98
N GLY A 14 -6.23 -43.43 -0.22
CA GLY A 14 -4.81 -43.68 -0.46
C GLY A 14 -4.04 -42.39 -0.25
N THR A 15 -4.06 -41.84 0.97
CA THR A 15 -3.17 -40.72 1.31
C THR A 15 -1.77 -41.30 1.42
N ASP A 16 -0.93 -41.00 0.44
CA ASP A 16 0.51 -41.26 0.50
C ASP A 16 1.07 -40.41 1.66
N LEU A 17 1.13 -41.02 2.86
CA LEU A 17 1.49 -40.35 4.12
C LEU A 17 2.87 -39.71 4.02
N GLY A 18 3.80 -40.32 3.28
CA GLY A 18 5.11 -39.72 2.98
C GLY A 18 4.99 -38.43 2.16
N LYS A 19 4.17 -38.40 1.11
CA LYS A 19 3.91 -37.15 0.36
C LYS A 19 3.20 -36.09 1.18
N LEU A 20 2.24 -36.47 2.02
CA LEU A 20 1.55 -35.53 2.92
C LEU A 20 2.52 -34.94 3.94
N ALA A 21 3.40 -35.77 4.52
CA ALA A 21 4.43 -35.32 5.44
C ALA A 21 5.39 -34.33 4.75
N GLN A 22 5.85 -34.67 3.54
CA GLN A 22 6.72 -33.80 2.77
C GLN A 22 6.05 -32.46 2.40
N SER A 23 4.83 -32.47 1.86
CA SER A 23 4.13 -31.23 1.48
C SER A 23 3.81 -30.35 2.69
N THR A 24 3.54 -30.97 3.84
CA THR A 24 3.30 -30.23 5.10
C THR A 24 4.57 -29.54 5.57
N LEU A 25 5.71 -30.23 5.55
CA LEU A 25 7.01 -29.63 5.87
C LEU A 25 7.35 -28.48 4.91
N GLU A 26 7.20 -28.69 3.60
CA GLU A 26 7.45 -27.65 2.58
C GLU A 26 6.54 -26.43 2.75
N THR A 27 5.26 -26.64 3.12
CA THR A 27 4.31 -25.55 3.33
C THR A 27 4.65 -24.74 4.59
N LEU A 28 4.95 -25.41 5.69
CA LEU A 28 5.31 -24.75 6.96
C LEU A 28 6.65 -24.01 6.86
N ASP A 29 7.59 -24.54 6.07
CA ASP A 29 8.86 -23.88 5.76
C ASP A 29 8.67 -22.67 4.85
N ALA A 30 7.87 -22.78 3.79
CA ALA A 30 7.54 -21.67 2.90
C ALA A 30 6.80 -20.52 3.62
N GLN A 31 6.06 -20.83 4.68
CA GLN A 31 5.40 -19.84 5.55
C GLN A 31 6.34 -19.26 6.63
N GLY A 32 7.58 -19.72 6.71
CA GLY A 32 8.56 -19.29 7.72
C GLY A 32 8.39 -19.95 9.09
N VAL A 33 7.23 -20.51 9.41
CA VAL A 33 6.89 -21.11 10.72
C VAL A 33 7.85 -22.21 11.13
N LEU A 34 8.22 -23.10 10.19
CA LEU A 34 9.12 -24.22 10.49
C LEU A 34 10.56 -23.74 10.72
N SER A 35 11.10 -22.96 9.79
CA SER A 35 12.45 -22.41 9.89
C SER A 35 12.61 -21.51 11.13
N GLU A 36 11.59 -20.73 11.46
CA GLU A 36 11.61 -19.83 12.61
C GLU A 36 11.65 -20.62 13.92
N THR A 37 10.79 -21.61 14.07
CA THR A 37 10.77 -22.43 15.28
C THR A 37 12.06 -23.22 15.48
N VAL A 38 12.59 -23.82 14.41
CA VAL A 38 13.80 -24.67 14.46
C VAL A 38 15.05 -23.91 14.90
N PHE A 39 15.13 -22.61 14.60
CA PHE A 39 16.28 -21.76 14.92
C PHE A 39 15.98 -20.67 15.96
N SER A 40 14.82 -20.73 16.62
CA SER A 40 14.44 -19.80 17.68
C SER A 40 15.02 -20.25 19.03
N ASP A 41 15.45 -19.27 19.83
CA ASP A 41 15.79 -19.47 21.25
C ASP A 41 14.53 -19.42 22.15
N ASP A 42 13.35 -19.14 21.57
CA ASP A 42 12.07 -19.07 22.28
C ASP A 42 11.44 -20.45 22.47
N ALA A 43 11.23 -20.84 23.72
CA ALA A 43 10.59 -22.10 24.07
C ALA A 43 9.10 -22.14 23.68
N ASP A 44 8.43 -20.99 23.59
CA ASP A 44 7.01 -20.91 23.26
C ASP A 44 6.75 -21.14 21.75
N ALA A 45 7.76 -20.91 20.89
CA ALA A 45 7.67 -21.11 19.43
C ALA A 45 7.32 -22.56 19.05
N TRP A 46 7.81 -23.54 19.81
CA TRP A 46 7.48 -24.95 19.61
C TRP A 46 5.99 -25.24 19.84
N GLY A 47 5.33 -24.51 20.73
CA GLY A 47 3.89 -24.62 20.96
C GLY A 47 3.07 -24.10 19.78
N ASP A 48 3.54 -23.06 19.11
CA ASP A 48 2.86 -22.50 17.92
C ASP A 48 3.09 -23.35 16.68
N LEU A 49 4.30 -23.90 16.49
CA LEU A 49 4.55 -24.93 15.48
C LEU A 49 3.64 -26.15 15.68
N GLN A 50 3.44 -26.58 16.94
CA GLN A 50 2.52 -27.67 17.26
C GLN A 50 1.09 -27.38 16.81
N LYS A 51 0.58 -26.17 17.06
CA LYS A 51 -0.75 -25.74 16.61
C LYS A 51 -0.85 -25.71 15.09
N ALA A 52 0.16 -25.16 14.41
CA ALA A 52 0.20 -25.07 12.95
C ALA A 52 0.24 -26.45 12.29
N LEU A 53 1.04 -27.39 12.83
CA LEU A 53 1.07 -28.80 12.41
C LEU A 53 -0.29 -29.46 12.59
N SER A 54 -0.90 -29.33 13.77
CA SER A 54 -2.22 -29.91 14.05
C SER A 54 -3.33 -29.31 13.18
N ALA A 55 -3.23 -28.05 12.76
CA ALA A 55 -4.17 -27.42 11.84
C ALA A 55 -3.96 -27.85 10.38
N SER A 56 -2.72 -28.21 10.01
CA SER A 56 -2.33 -28.60 8.64
C SER A 56 -2.60 -30.08 8.34
N LEU A 57 -2.74 -30.91 9.37
CA LEU A 57 -2.95 -32.35 9.25
C LEU A 57 -4.43 -32.73 9.39
N PRO A 58 -4.92 -33.75 8.66
CA PRO A 58 -6.25 -34.30 8.89
C PRO A 58 -6.43 -34.82 10.33
N VAL A 59 -7.65 -34.70 10.86
CA VAL A 59 -7.99 -35.06 12.26
C VAL A 59 -7.75 -36.53 12.63
N ASN A 60 -7.54 -37.41 11.65
CA ASN A 60 -7.28 -38.84 11.83
C ASN A 60 -5.81 -39.21 11.60
N VAL A 61 -4.92 -38.22 11.46
CA VAL A 61 -3.48 -38.39 11.30
C VAL A 61 -2.81 -37.95 12.58
N VAL A 62 -1.85 -38.75 13.02
CA VAL A 62 -0.96 -38.45 14.14
C VAL A 62 0.45 -38.22 13.65
N TYR A 63 1.23 -37.45 14.40
CA TYR A 63 2.54 -36.99 13.97
C TYR A 63 3.61 -37.05 15.04
N ASN A 64 4.84 -37.09 14.56
CA ASN A 64 6.06 -36.92 15.33
C ASN A 64 7.04 -36.19 14.42
N LEU A 65 7.31 -34.96 14.80
CA LEU A 65 8.31 -34.13 14.19
C LEU A 65 9.58 -34.23 15.03
N SER A 66 10.69 -34.58 14.39
CA SER A 66 12.01 -34.62 15.01
C SER A 66 12.96 -33.72 14.23
N VAL A 67 13.77 -32.96 14.95
CA VAL A 67 14.73 -32.00 14.39
C VAL A 67 16.14 -32.45 14.75
N TYR A 68 16.99 -32.60 13.76
CA TYR A 68 18.37 -33.05 13.92
C TYR A 68 19.34 -31.96 13.51
N ASN A 69 20.23 -31.58 14.43
CA ASN A 69 21.37 -30.74 14.12
C ASN A 69 22.40 -31.54 13.32
N ILE A 70 22.85 -30.97 12.21
CA ILE A 70 23.83 -31.60 11.31
C ILE A 70 25.22 -31.08 11.68
N SER A 71 26.14 -31.99 12.02
CA SER A 71 27.53 -31.65 12.25
C SER A 71 28.44 -32.44 11.30
N THR A 72 29.45 -31.77 10.75
CA THR A 72 30.45 -32.43 9.89
C THR A 72 31.82 -32.34 10.54
N THR A 73 32.35 -33.47 11.01
CA THR A 73 33.71 -33.54 11.57
C THR A 73 34.55 -34.49 10.73
N ASN A 74 35.67 -34.02 10.18
CA ASN A 74 36.57 -34.82 9.33
C ASN A 74 35.89 -35.51 8.14
N GLY A 75 34.87 -34.87 7.54
CA GLY A 75 34.13 -35.41 6.39
C GLY A 75 33.07 -36.45 6.74
N VAL A 76 32.84 -36.73 8.03
CA VAL A 76 31.74 -37.58 8.51
C VAL A 76 30.59 -36.68 8.96
N VAL A 77 29.41 -36.89 8.37
CA VAL A 77 28.17 -36.20 8.74
C VAL A 77 27.51 -36.96 9.90
N SER A 78 27.24 -36.26 11.00
CA SER A 78 26.61 -36.78 12.21
C SER A 78 25.33 -36.01 12.47
N TYR A 79 24.23 -36.74 12.74
CA TYR A 79 22.93 -36.17 13.06
C TYR A 79 22.68 -36.30 14.57
N HIS A 80 22.46 -35.18 15.24
CA HIS A 80 22.15 -35.14 16.67
C HIS A 80 20.72 -34.64 16.85
N LEU A 81 19.86 -35.42 17.49
CA LEU A 81 18.51 -34.97 17.81
C LEU A 81 18.59 -33.72 18.70
N SER A 82 18.03 -32.62 18.21
CA SER A 82 17.87 -31.37 18.95
C SER A 82 16.58 -31.45 19.75
N ASP A 83 15.46 -31.62 19.04
CA ASP A 83 14.12 -31.45 19.58
C ASP A 83 13.13 -32.39 18.89
N SER A 84 12.00 -32.64 19.57
CA SER A 84 10.93 -33.48 19.03
C SER A 84 9.57 -33.08 19.60
N ILE A 85 8.56 -32.98 18.73
CA ILE A 85 7.15 -32.83 19.12
C ILE A 85 6.38 -34.03 18.59
N SER A 86 5.59 -34.68 19.46
CA SER A 86 4.69 -35.77 19.08
C SER A 86 3.31 -35.58 19.70
N ASP A 87 2.25 -35.93 18.97
CA ASP A 87 0.88 -35.94 19.50
C ASP A 87 0.41 -37.33 19.97
N SER A 88 1.11 -38.41 19.59
CA SER A 88 0.82 -39.78 20.03
C SER A 88 1.94 -40.77 19.71
N SER A 89 1.74 -42.04 20.09
CA SER A 89 2.62 -43.17 19.73
C SER A 89 2.15 -43.87 18.45
N PHE A 90 3.07 -44.19 17.53
CA PHE A 90 2.75 -44.85 16.25
C PHE A 90 2.45 -46.35 16.37
N GLY A 91 1.52 -46.81 15.53
CA GLY A 91 1.29 -48.21 15.20
C GLY A 91 2.06 -48.68 13.96
N VAL A 92 1.68 -49.83 13.39
CA VAL A 92 2.38 -50.53 12.29
C VAL A 92 2.30 -49.83 10.92
N ASP A 93 1.40 -48.87 10.73
CA ASP A 93 1.22 -48.12 9.47
C ASP A 93 1.60 -46.65 9.65
N SER A 94 2.90 -46.36 9.48
CA SER A 94 3.44 -44.99 9.49
C SER A 94 4.40 -44.80 8.33
N ASP A 95 4.48 -43.57 7.82
CA ASP A 95 5.43 -43.15 6.79
C ASP A 95 6.00 -41.77 7.16
N SER A 96 7.14 -41.40 6.58
CA SER A 96 7.85 -40.18 6.96
C SER A 96 8.33 -39.36 5.78
N GLY A 97 8.19 -38.05 5.87
CA GLY A 97 8.87 -37.07 5.01
C GLY A 97 10.02 -36.42 5.75
N SER A 98 11.04 -36.00 5.00
CA SER A 98 12.18 -35.24 5.56
C SER A 98 12.47 -34.02 4.71
N LEU A 99 12.73 -32.88 5.37
CA LEU A 99 13.12 -31.63 4.73
C LEU A 99 14.41 -31.14 5.38
N LEU A 100 15.39 -30.77 4.54
CA LEU A 100 16.58 -30.07 5.00
C LEU A 100 16.22 -28.59 5.13
N VAL A 101 16.16 -28.10 6.35
CA VAL A 101 15.88 -26.69 6.65
C VAL A 101 17.20 -26.02 6.95
N ALA A 102 17.63 -25.14 6.06
CA ALA A 102 18.79 -24.32 6.31
C ALA A 102 18.37 -23.13 7.16
N SER A 103 19.20 -22.74 8.14
CA SER A 103 19.06 -21.38 8.66
C SER A 103 19.28 -20.47 7.46
N PRO A 104 18.33 -19.62 7.10
CA PRO A 104 18.56 -18.66 6.04
C PRO A 104 19.79 -17.81 6.44
N ASP A 105 20.57 -17.36 5.47
CA ASP A 105 21.63 -16.36 5.67
C ASP A 105 21.00 -14.99 5.98
N VAL A 106 20.15 -14.96 7.02
CA VAL A 106 19.26 -13.88 7.44
C VAL A 106 18.03 -13.72 6.54
N THR A 107 16.91 -14.42 6.83
CA THR A 107 15.60 -13.85 6.51
C THR A 107 15.22 -12.94 7.66
N PHE A 108 14.98 -11.68 7.34
CA PHE A 108 14.39 -10.75 8.28
C PHE A 108 12.87 -10.90 8.12
N THR A 109 12.12 -11.30 9.15
CA THR A 109 10.72 -10.87 9.15
C THR A 109 10.73 -9.37 9.43
N GLN A 110 10.16 -8.64 8.48
CA GLN A 110 10.11 -7.19 8.48
C GLN A 110 8.74 -6.81 9.03
N ASP A 111 8.64 -6.60 10.34
CA ASP A 111 7.43 -6.04 10.92
C ASP A 111 7.61 -4.53 10.99
N PRO A 112 6.96 -3.75 10.10
CA PRO A 112 7.01 -2.32 10.20
C PRO A 112 6.17 -1.83 11.38
N GLU A 113 6.68 -0.82 12.06
CA GLU A 113 5.91 0.04 12.93
C GLU A 113 4.70 0.58 12.17
N LYS A 114 3.55 0.60 12.83
CA LYS A 114 2.34 1.18 12.26
C LYS A 114 2.47 2.70 12.26
N VAL A 115 2.14 3.31 11.13
CA VAL A 115 2.10 4.75 10.94
C VAL A 115 1.16 5.37 11.98
N GLY A 116 1.68 6.35 12.73
CA GLY A 116 1.01 6.98 13.88
C GLY A 116 1.36 6.39 15.26
N GLY A 117 2.12 5.28 15.27
CA GLY A 117 2.63 4.64 16.49
C GLY A 117 1.53 4.05 17.38
N GLU A 118 1.88 3.75 18.64
CA GLU A 118 0.93 3.17 19.62
C GLU A 118 -0.17 4.15 20.06
N SER A 119 0.03 5.46 19.86
CA SER A 119 -0.83 6.51 20.42
C SER A 119 -1.84 7.11 19.44
N THR A 120 -1.68 6.90 18.13
CA THR A 120 -2.58 7.49 17.13
C THR A 120 -2.73 6.56 15.94
N GLU A 121 -3.92 5.98 15.79
CA GLU A 121 -4.23 5.12 14.66
C GLU A 121 -4.51 5.97 13.41
N ILE A 122 -3.64 5.85 12.41
CA ILE A 122 -3.81 6.49 11.09
C ILE A 122 -4.40 5.46 10.13
N THR A 123 -5.53 5.82 9.52
CA THR A 123 -6.17 4.97 8.50
C THR A 123 -5.66 5.33 7.11
N LEU A 124 -5.37 4.31 6.29
CA LEU A 124 -5.05 4.47 4.88
C LEU A 124 -6.32 4.24 4.03
N TYR A 125 -6.82 5.29 3.39
CA TYR A 125 -7.86 5.21 2.38
C TYR A 125 -7.24 5.21 0.98
N ILE A 126 -7.59 4.25 0.15
CA ILE A 126 -7.12 4.18 -1.25
C ILE A 126 -8.33 4.26 -2.18
N LEU A 127 -8.37 5.27 -3.05
CA LEU A 127 -9.46 5.42 -4.00
C LEU A 127 -9.34 4.34 -5.09
N ASN A 128 -10.34 3.47 -5.19
CA ASN A 128 -10.45 2.42 -6.20
C ASN A 128 -11.56 2.72 -7.23
N CYS A 129 -12.65 3.37 -6.81
CA CYS A 129 -13.70 4.01 -7.62
C CYS A 129 -13.90 3.42 -9.03
N SER A 130 -14.56 2.26 -9.12
CA SER A 130 -14.81 1.53 -10.38
C SER A 130 -15.62 2.31 -11.43
N ASP A 131 -16.28 3.37 -10.99
CA ASP A 131 -17.15 4.26 -11.76
C ASP A 131 -16.44 5.57 -12.18
N ALA A 132 -15.11 5.63 -12.06
CA ALA A 132 -14.26 6.73 -12.52
C ALA A 132 -13.10 6.23 -13.40
N ASN A 133 -12.60 7.11 -14.28
CA ASN A 133 -11.46 6.86 -15.16
C ASN A 133 -10.24 7.70 -14.73
N GLY A 134 -9.04 7.13 -14.89
CA GLY A 134 -7.78 7.79 -14.57
C GLY A 134 -7.12 8.44 -15.79
N TRP A 135 -6.22 9.38 -15.53
CA TRP A 135 -5.39 10.02 -16.57
C TRP A 135 -3.92 10.06 -16.15
N TRP A 136 -3.02 10.01 -17.15
CA TRP A 136 -1.55 9.93 -16.96
C TRP A 136 -1.02 8.66 -16.28
N VAL A 137 -1.87 7.66 -16.14
CA VAL A 137 -1.58 6.32 -15.62
C VAL A 137 -1.47 5.29 -16.74
N THR A 138 -0.79 5.64 -17.86
CA THR A 138 -0.70 4.76 -19.04
C THR A 138 -0.09 3.40 -18.69
N GLY A 139 -0.72 2.32 -19.16
CA GLY A 139 -0.34 0.94 -18.82
C GLY A 139 -1.05 0.40 -17.57
N TYR A 140 -1.80 1.26 -16.87
CA TYR A 140 -2.55 0.94 -15.68
C TYR A 140 -3.99 1.45 -15.77
N THR A 141 -4.86 0.94 -14.91
CA THR A 141 -6.08 1.62 -14.51
C THR A 141 -5.91 2.19 -13.10
N GLY A 142 -6.78 3.11 -12.68
CA GLY A 142 -6.78 3.57 -11.28
C GLY A 142 -6.93 2.41 -10.30
N GLN A 143 -7.68 1.37 -10.69
CA GLN A 143 -7.93 0.17 -9.89
C GLN A 143 -6.70 -0.73 -9.76
N SER A 144 -5.97 -0.99 -10.85
CA SER A 144 -4.74 -1.78 -10.76
C SER A 144 -3.69 -1.08 -9.90
N LEU A 145 -3.64 0.25 -9.96
CA LEU A 145 -2.78 1.05 -9.09
C LEU A 145 -3.24 1.03 -7.64
N ALA A 146 -4.55 1.10 -7.38
CA ALA A 146 -5.10 0.97 -6.03
C ALA A 146 -4.68 -0.35 -5.38
N ALA A 147 -4.69 -1.45 -6.14
CA ALA A 147 -4.20 -2.75 -5.69
C ALA A 147 -2.70 -2.73 -5.38
N ASP A 148 -1.86 -2.17 -6.27
CA ASP A 148 -0.42 -2.05 -6.02
C ASP A 148 -0.13 -1.21 -4.75
N PHE A 149 -0.85 -0.10 -4.55
CA PHE A 149 -0.71 0.71 -3.33
C PHE A 149 -1.18 -0.03 -2.08
N TYR A 150 -2.24 -0.83 -2.18
CA TYR A 150 -2.69 -1.67 -1.08
C TYR A 150 -1.57 -2.63 -0.65
N ASP A 151 -0.93 -3.30 -1.62
CA ASP A 151 0.14 -4.25 -1.35
C ASP A 151 1.39 -3.57 -0.77
N PHE A 152 1.77 -2.38 -1.29
CA PHE A 152 2.95 -1.67 -0.80
C PHE A 152 2.75 -1.05 0.59
N LEU A 153 1.57 -0.52 0.88
CA LEU A 153 1.36 0.35 2.03
C LEU A 153 0.60 -0.33 3.17
N SER A 154 -0.32 -1.27 2.90
CA SER A 154 -1.11 -1.90 3.98
C SER A 154 -0.29 -2.52 5.12
N PRO A 155 0.94 -3.06 4.90
CA PRO A 155 1.77 -3.52 6.02
C PRO A 155 2.10 -2.42 7.04
N TYR A 156 2.17 -1.15 6.61
CA TYR A 156 2.56 -0.01 7.44
C TYR A 156 1.38 0.67 8.16
N PHE A 157 0.13 0.30 7.86
CA PHE A 157 -1.05 0.90 8.48
C PHE A 157 -1.82 -0.14 9.31
N THR A 158 -2.55 0.32 10.32
CA THR A 158 -3.43 -0.56 11.12
C THR A 158 -4.70 -0.89 10.34
N ASN A 159 -5.30 0.14 9.75
CA ASN A 159 -6.46 0.00 8.88
C ASN A 159 -6.12 0.47 7.47
N THR A 160 -6.47 -0.35 6.48
CA THR A 160 -6.46 0.04 5.07
C THR A 160 -7.83 -0.20 4.48
N VAL A 161 -8.44 0.83 3.91
CA VAL A 161 -9.80 0.82 3.38
C VAL A 161 -9.78 1.19 1.89
N LEU A 162 -10.30 0.29 1.05
CA LEU A 162 -10.48 0.56 -0.38
C LEU A 162 -11.83 1.25 -0.63
N ILE A 163 -11.80 2.45 -1.19
CA ILE A 163 -12.99 3.22 -1.57
C ILE A 163 -13.39 2.83 -2.99
N ASN A 164 -14.34 1.91 -3.14
CA ASN A 164 -14.62 1.21 -4.39
C ASN A 164 -15.53 1.96 -5.38
N THR A 165 -16.25 2.99 -4.93
CA THR A 165 -17.13 3.79 -5.79
C THR A 165 -17.08 5.27 -5.43
N THR A 166 -17.46 6.15 -6.36
CA THR A 166 -17.61 7.58 -6.06
C THR A 166 -18.67 7.86 -4.99
N ALA A 167 -19.67 6.99 -4.83
CA ALA A 167 -20.64 7.07 -3.73
C ALA A 167 -20.02 6.71 -2.37
N GLN A 168 -19.12 5.72 -2.31
CA GLN A 168 -18.36 5.47 -1.07
C GLN A 168 -17.38 6.62 -0.78
N PHE A 169 -16.84 7.25 -1.82
CA PHE A 169 -16.00 8.42 -1.62
C PHE A 169 -16.78 9.58 -1.01
N GLU A 170 -18.03 9.81 -1.43
CA GLU A 170 -18.95 10.76 -0.78
C GLU A 170 -19.07 10.51 0.72
N LEU A 171 -19.30 9.26 1.12
CA LEU A 171 -19.41 8.91 2.53
C LEU A 171 -18.12 9.16 3.31
N LEU A 172 -16.96 9.07 2.68
CA LEU A 172 -15.68 9.46 3.30
C LEU A 172 -15.59 10.99 3.47
N LEU A 173 -16.00 11.76 2.45
CA LEU A 173 -16.01 13.22 2.50
C LEU A 173 -16.97 13.76 3.58
N GLU A 174 -18.05 13.04 3.86
CA GLU A 174 -19.09 13.41 4.84
C GLU A 174 -18.85 12.86 6.26
N ASP A 175 -17.74 12.15 6.51
CA ASP A 175 -17.48 11.44 7.77
C ASP A 175 -18.62 10.46 8.15
N SER A 176 -19.15 9.75 7.15
CA SER A 176 -20.26 8.81 7.29
C SER A 176 -19.99 7.43 6.72
N LEU A 177 -18.76 7.14 6.29
CA LEU A 177 -18.35 5.85 5.73
C LEU A 177 -18.49 4.70 6.73
N GLY A 178 -18.22 4.97 8.02
CA GLY A 178 -18.29 3.98 9.09
C GLY A 178 -17.13 2.97 9.12
N GLU A 179 -16.09 3.18 8.31
CA GLU A 179 -14.90 2.33 8.23
C GLU A 179 -13.62 3.15 8.45
N GLY A 180 -12.81 2.72 9.42
CA GLY A 180 -11.58 3.42 9.81
C GLY A 180 -11.82 4.73 10.56
N ASN A 181 -10.74 5.46 10.79
CA ASN A 181 -10.76 6.78 11.40
C ASN A 181 -10.56 7.84 10.30
N VAL A 182 -11.58 8.69 10.11
CA VAL A 182 -11.54 9.78 9.14
C VAL A 182 -10.56 10.87 9.59
N GLN A 183 -10.33 11.06 10.89
CA GLN A 183 -9.37 12.04 11.40
C GLN A 183 -7.94 11.49 11.34
N ASN A 184 -6.96 12.32 10.96
CA ASN A 184 -5.55 11.95 10.86
C ASN A 184 -5.35 10.74 9.95
N ALA A 185 -5.79 10.85 8.69
CA ALA A 185 -5.77 9.74 7.73
C ALA A 185 -4.86 10.03 6.53
N VAL A 186 -4.57 9.01 5.73
CA VAL A 186 -3.92 9.15 4.43
C VAL A 186 -4.93 8.81 3.35
N VAL A 187 -5.09 9.68 2.35
CA VAL A 187 -5.99 9.44 1.21
C VAL A 187 -5.17 9.38 -0.08
N VAL A 188 -5.06 8.19 -0.65
CA VAL A 188 -4.31 7.95 -1.89
C VAL A 188 -5.24 8.03 -3.09
N ASN A 189 -4.92 8.94 -4.01
CA ASN A 189 -5.57 9.06 -5.31
C ASN A 189 -4.70 8.42 -6.41
N PRO A 190 -4.98 7.17 -6.84
CA PRO A 190 -4.24 6.50 -7.90
C PRO A 190 -4.72 6.86 -9.31
N PHE A 191 -5.65 7.81 -9.48
CA PHE A 191 -6.20 8.18 -10.79
C PHE A 191 -5.34 9.21 -11.56
N GLY A 192 -4.13 9.47 -11.05
CA GLY A 192 -3.13 10.35 -11.63
C GLY A 192 -3.50 11.82 -11.58
N GLU A 193 -3.56 12.48 -12.74
CA GLU A 193 -3.99 13.89 -12.81
C GLU A 193 -5.50 14.07 -12.56
N THR A 194 -6.24 12.97 -12.42
CA THR A 194 -7.68 12.95 -12.23
C THR A 194 -8.03 12.62 -10.80
N VAL A 195 -9.14 13.15 -10.29
CA VAL A 195 -9.75 12.70 -9.04
C VAL A 195 -11.18 12.20 -9.29
N PRO A 196 -11.60 11.06 -8.72
CA PRO A 196 -12.99 10.65 -8.72
C PRO A 196 -13.88 11.71 -8.03
N ILE A 197 -15.06 12.00 -8.59
CA ILE A 197 -16.02 12.96 -7.99
C ILE A 197 -17.37 12.28 -7.75
N PRO A 198 -17.96 12.39 -6.55
CA PRO A 198 -19.33 11.93 -6.32
C PRO A 198 -20.34 12.72 -7.13
N HIS A 199 -21.44 12.08 -7.52
CA HIS A 199 -22.49 12.73 -8.32
C HIS A 199 -23.06 13.98 -7.64
N SER A 200 -23.24 13.97 -6.32
CA SER A 200 -23.76 15.09 -5.54
C SER A 200 -22.93 16.36 -5.66
N TYR A 201 -21.61 16.26 -5.84
CA TYR A 201 -20.71 17.40 -6.02
C TYR A 201 -20.64 17.90 -7.48
N THR A 202 -21.24 17.20 -8.45
CA THR A 202 -21.27 17.68 -9.84
C THR A 202 -22.24 18.86 -10.02
N GLN A 203 -22.17 19.55 -11.16
CA GLN A 203 -23.02 20.71 -11.50
C GLN A 203 -24.52 20.55 -11.18
N TYR A 204 -25.07 19.34 -11.32
CA TYR A 204 -26.50 19.06 -11.11
C TYR A 204 -26.78 18.26 -9.83
N GLY A 205 -25.77 18.03 -9.02
CA GLY A 205 -25.88 17.30 -7.77
C GLY A 205 -26.39 18.17 -6.62
N THR A 206 -26.78 17.51 -5.54
CA THR A 206 -27.33 18.12 -4.32
C THR A 206 -26.32 19.00 -3.57
N GLN A 207 -25.02 18.73 -3.74
CA GLN A 207 -23.88 19.47 -3.17
C GLN A 207 -23.12 20.26 -4.25
N SER A 208 -23.79 20.61 -5.36
CA SER A 208 -23.19 21.38 -6.46
C SER A 208 -22.53 22.68 -6.01
N GLY A 209 -23.03 23.33 -4.95
CA GLY A 209 -22.39 24.53 -4.37
C GLY A 209 -21.00 24.30 -3.79
N GLU A 210 -20.68 23.08 -3.42
CA GLU A 210 -19.37 22.67 -2.86
C GLU A 210 -18.49 21.96 -3.89
N GLY A 211 -19.03 21.63 -5.07
CA GLY A 211 -18.29 20.89 -6.08
C GLY A 211 -18.18 21.56 -7.45
N TYR A 212 -19.03 22.56 -7.74
CA TYR A 212 -19.07 23.21 -9.04
C TYR A 212 -19.25 24.73 -8.94
N TYR A 213 -18.33 25.46 -9.58
CA TYR A 213 -18.35 26.92 -9.60
C TYR A 213 -19.06 27.44 -10.85
N VAL A 214 -20.32 27.85 -10.67
CA VAL A 214 -21.22 28.27 -11.76
C VAL A 214 -20.63 29.42 -12.60
N THR A 215 -19.97 30.39 -11.97
CA THR A 215 -19.45 31.58 -12.66
C THR A 215 -18.38 31.25 -13.70
N ARG A 216 -17.64 30.15 -13.55
CA ARG A 216 -16.56 29.76 -14.47
C ARG A 216 -16.79 28.41 -15.14
N ASP A 217 -17.94 27.79 -14.94
CA ASP A 217 -18.27 26.48 -15.49
C ASP A 217 -17.18 25.44 -15.18
N SER A 218 -16.86 25.27 -13.89
CA SER A 218 -15.66 24.52 -13.47
C SER A 218 -15.87 23.75 -12.17
N HIS A 219 -15.37 22.51 -12.12
CA HIS A 219 -15.30 21.69 -10.91
C HIS A 219 -14.08 22.01 -10.01
N SER A 220 -13.46 23.18 -10.17
CA SER A 220 -12.40 23.64 -9.26
C SER A 220 -12.88 23.87 -7.83
N MET A 221 -14.18 24.14 -7.64
CA MET A 221 -14.77 24.20 -6.30
C MET A 221 -14.66 22.86 -5.57
N PHE A 222 -14.85 21.73 -6.26
CA PHE A 222 -14.63 20.41 -5.66
C PHE A 222 -13.18 20.23 -5.18
N CYS A 223 -12.21 20.70 -5.96
CA CYS A 223 -10.80 20.62 -5.59
C CYS A 223 -10.50 21.48 -4.35
N TYR A 224 -11.12 22.66 -4.24
CA TYR A 224 -11.06 23.49 -3.04
C TYR A 224 -11.67 22.81 -1.81
N THR A 225 -12.85 22.21 -1.98
CA THR A 225 -13.51 21.45 -0.92
C THR A 225 -12.64 20.28 -0.46
N LEU A 226 -12.02 19.54 -1.38
CA LEU A 226 -11.04 18.50 -1.03
C LEU A 226 -9.85 19.04 -0.24
N GLY A 227 -9.31 20.21 -0.61
CA GLY A 227 -8.26 20.87 0.16
C GLY A 227 -8.73 21.25 1.57
N SER A 228 -9.93 21.79 1.67
CA SER A 228 -10.55 22.19 2.95
C SER A 228 -10.80 20.98 3.86
N LEU A 229 -11.26 19.86 3.30
CA LEU A 229 -11.45 18.61 4.05
C LEU A 229 -10.11 17.97 4.41
N THR A 230 -9.11 18.05 3.54
CA THR A 230 -7.73 17.64 3.85
C THR A 230 -7.21 18.39 5.08
N ARG A 231 -7.50 19.69 5.16
CA ARG A 231 -7.19 20.53 6.32
C ARG A 231 -8.03 20.16 7.56
N GLN A 232 -9.34 20.05 7.37
CA GLN A 232 -10.30 19.84 8.46
C GLN A 232 -10.10 18.49 9.17
N TYR A 233 -9.79 17.45 8.40
CA TYR A 233 -9.63 16.09 8.89
C TYR A 233 -8.16 15.70 9.13
N ASN A 234 -7.22 16.64 8.93
CA ASN A 234 -5.79 16.39 9.00
C ASN A 234 -5.35 15.21 8.11
N TRP A 235 -5.75 15.24 6.84
CA TRP A 235 -5.35 14.21 5.89
C TRP A 235 -3.98 14.50 5.28
N THR A 236 -3.26 13.42 4.94
CA THR A 236 -2.26 13.47 3.87
C THR A 236 -2.92 13.03 2.56
N TRP A 237 -3.19 13.98 1.67
CA TRP A 237 -3.69 13.70 0.33
C TRP A 237 -2.54 13.36 -0.62
N VAL A 238 -2.64 12.28 -1.38
CA VAL A 238 -1.55 11.77 -2.24
C VAL A 238 -1.96 11.77 -3.69
N SER A 239 -1.26 12.58 -4.50
CA SER A 239 -1.39 12.62 -5.95
C SER A 239 -0.16 12.02 -6.61
N ILE A 240 -0.36 10.85 -7.21
CA ILE A 240 0.71 9.90 -7.54
C ILE A 240 1.51 10.26 -8.80
N VAL A 241 0.99 11.14 -9.65
CA VAL A 241 1.64 11.57 -10.91
C VAL A 241 1.03 12.85 -11.45
N GLY A 242 1.84 13.61 -12.18
CA GLY A 242 1.38 14.67 -13.07
C GLY A 242 0.99 15.95 -12.35
N TYR A 243 0.11 16.74 -12.96
CA TYR A 243 -0.54 17.89 -12.34
C TYR A 243 -1.74 17.41 -11.51
N PRO A 244 -1.67 17.44 -10.17
CA PRO A 244 -2.77 16.99 -9.33
C PRO A 244 -4.09 17.69 -9.67
N LEU A 245 -5.19 16.94 -9.67
CA LEU A 245 -6.56 17.47 -9.71
C LEU A 245 -6.87 18.26 -11.00
N TYR A 246 -6.18 17.97 -12.10
CA TYR A 246 -6.40 18.64 -13.39
C TYR A 246 -7.73 18.22 -14.04
N TYR A 247 -8.21 17.01 -13.73
CA TYR A 247 -9.50 16.49 -14.15
C TYR A 247 -10.31 15.99 -12.96
N VAL A 248 -11.63 15.98 -13.11
CA VAL A 248 -12.53 15.18 -12.27
C VAL A 248 -13.14 14.06 -13.11
N SER A 249 -13.48 12.93 -12.50
CA SER A 249 -14.09 11.80 -13.22
C SER A 249 -15.23 11.13 -12.49
N ASN A 250 -16.29 10.88 -13.26
CA ASN A 250 -17.45 10.08 -12.92
C ASN A 250 -18.12 9.65 -14.23
N THR A 251 -18.07 8.36 -14.54
CA THR A 251 -18.53 7.81 -15.82
C THR A 251 -20.03 7.96 -16.06
N ALA A 252 -20.83 8.10 -15.01
CA ALA A 252 -22.26 8.36 -15.13
C ALA A 252 -22.55 9.86 -15.32
N SER A 253 -22.00 10.71 -14.45
CA SER A 253 -22.24 12.16 -14.46
C SER A 253 -21.66 12.83 -15.70
N PHE A 254 -20.53 12.34 -16.21
CA PHE A 254 -19.84 12.87 -17.39
C PHE A 254 -19.96 11.94 -18.60
N SER A 255 -21.11 11.27 -18.75
CA SER A 255 -21.35 10.28 -19.81
C SER A 255 -21.22 10.81 -21.25
N ASN A 256 -21.31 12.13 -21.45
CA ASN A 256 -21.14 12.79 -22.75
C ASN A 256 -19.90 13.69 -22.82
N SER A 257 -19.02 13.62 -21.81
CA SER A 257 -17.78 14.39 -21.76
C SER A 257 -16.59 13.45 -21.83
N ASP A 258 -15.53 13.88 -22.49
CA ASP A 258 -14.24 13.24 -22.48
C ASP A 258 -13.15 14.23 -22.08
N ASN A 259 -12.00 13.70 -21.69
CA ASN A 259 -10.81 14.53 -21.65
C ASN A 259 -10.39 14.88 -23.10
N GLY A 260 -9.50 15.88 -23.26
CA GLY A 260 -8.98 16.28 -24.58
C GLY A 260 -8.22 15.20 -25.37
N TYR A 261 -8.16 13.97 -24.87
CA TYR A 261 -7.55 12.79 -25.50
C TYR A 261 -8.55 11.64 -25.73
N GLY A 262 -9.85 11.87 -25.52
CA GLY A 262 -10.93 10.92 -25.82
C GLY A 262 -11.21 9.88 -24.72
N ILE A 263 -10.72 10.07 -23.49
CA ILE A 263 -11.11 9.25 -22.35
C ILE A 263 -12.44 9.79 -21.81
N TYR A 264 -13.51 9.01 -21.98
CA TYR A 264 -14.87 9.39 -21.56
C TYR A 264 -15.03 9.45 -20.04
N GLY A 265 -16.08 10.12 -19.57
CA GLY A 265 -16.44 10.15 -18.15
C GLY A 265 -15.58 11.12 -17.34
N MET A 266 -15.05 12.16 -17.99
CA MET A 266 -14.12 13.12 -17.38
C MET A 266 -14.51 14.55 -17.73
N ASP A 267 -14.23 15.47 -16.83
CA ASP A 267 -14.37 16.91 -17.05
C ASP A 267 -13.09 17.64 -16.66
N GLN A 268 -12.72 18.65 -17.45
CA GLN A 268 -11.46 19.37 -17.29
C GLN A 268 -11.60 20.51 -16.28
N VAL A 269 -10.82 20.44 -15.20
CA VAL A 269 -10.67 21.55 -14.24
C VAL A 269 -9.50 22.46 -14.66
N GLY A 270 -8.45 21.87 -15.21
CA GLY A 270 -7.25 22.58 -15.63
C GLY A 270 -6.36 22.98 -14.46
N TYR A 271 -5.51 23.99 -14.66
CA TYR A 271 -4.56 24.45 -13.63
C TYR A 271 -5.25 24.93 -12.34
N SER A 272 -6.52 25.33 -12.44
CA SER A 272 -7.32 25.78 -11.32
C SER A 272 -7.54 24.69 -10.26
N GLY A 273 -7.41 23.40 -10.60
CA GLY A 273 -7.64 22.30 -9.66
C GLY A 273 -6.65 22.29 -8.49
N LEU A 274 -5.35 22.14 -8.77
CA LEU A 274 -4.31 22.21 -7.75
C LEU A 274 -4.34 23.54 -6.99
N ASN A 275 -4.50 24.66 -7.71
CA ASN A 275 -4.51 25.99 -7.08
C ASN A 275 -5.68 26.09 -6.08
N ALA A 276 -6.87 25.62 -6.45
CA ALA A 276 -8.04 25.61 -5.58
C ALA A 276 -7.82 24.70 -4.37
N PHE A 277 -7.22 23.52 -4.56
CA PHE A 277 -6.89 22.61 -3.46
C PHE A 277 -5.92 23.21 -2.46
N LEU A 278 -4.82 23.84 -2.92
CA LEU A 278 -3.85 24.48 -2.03
C LEU A 278 -4.49 25.60 -1.20
N ARG A 279 -5.44 26.35 -1.77
CA ARG A 279 -6.19 27.39 -1.05
C ARG A 279 -7.12 26.81 0.00
N GLY A 280 -7.82 25.73 -0.32
CA GLY A 280 -8.62 25.00 0.66
C GLY A 280 -7.76 24.44 1.79
N LEU A 281 -6.59 23.90 1.45
CA LEU A 281 -5.62 23.39 2.42
C LEU A 281 -5.08 24.50 3.34
N ASP A 282 -4.80 25.69 2.79
CA ASP A 282 -4.36 26.87 3.53
C ASP A 282 -5.48 27.54 4.33
N GLY A 283 -6.74 27.25 3.97
CA GLY A 283 -7.92 27.83 4.61
C GLY A 283 -8.26 29.24 4.17
N GLU A 284 -7.79 29.66 3.00
CA GLU A 284 -8.21 30.90 2.38
C GLU A 284 -9.66 30.77 1.87
N ASP A 285 -10.45 31.85 1.90
CA ASP A 285 -11.77 31.77 1.25
C ASP A 285 -11.59 31.56 -0.26
N TYR A 286 -12.45 30.72 -0.85
CA TYR A 286 -12.49 30.51 -2.30
C TYR A 286 -12.60 31.85 -3.03
N ASP A 287 -13.65 32.64 -2.79
CA ASP A 287 -13.88 33.90 -3.52
C ASP A 287 -13.02 35.11 -3.04
N ALA A 288 -12.14 34.98 -2.03
CA ALA A 288 -11.46 36.13 -1.42
C ALA A 288 -10.40 36.83 -2.29
N TRP A 289 -10.00 36.30 -3.45
CA TRP A 289 -8.91 36.92 -4.22
C TRP A 289 -9.37 37.74 -5.44
N GLU A 290 -9.23 39.05 -5.24
CA GLU A 290 -9.09 40.09 -6.26
C GLU A 290 -7.72 39.97 -6.98
N TYR A 291 -7.63 40.56 -8.18
CA TYR A 291 -6.46 40.56 -9.08
C TYR A 291 -5.08 40.51 -8.39
N VAL A 292 -4.18 39.64 -8.89
CA VAL A 292 -2.76 39.60 -8.51
C VAL A 292 -1.88 40.12 -9.64
N TYR A 293 -0.94 41.00 -9.31
CA TYR A 293 -0.01 41.58 -10.28
C TYR A 293 1.19 40.64 -10.49
N LEU A 294 1.20 39.92 -11.60
CA LEU A 294 2.27 38.97 -11.96
C LEU A 294 2.80 39.30 -13.36
N ASN A 295 4.11 39.16 -13.56
CA ASN A 295 4.77 39.38 -14.85
C ASN A 295 4.46 40.75 -15.52
N GLY A 296 4.20 41.78 -14.71
CA GLY A 296 3.93 43.16 -15.18
C GLY A 296 2.47 43.45 -15.55
N TYR A 297 1.51 42.58 -15.22
CA TYR A 297 0.09 42.81 -15.45
C TYR A 297 -0.78 42.14 -14.36
N TRP A 298 -1.98 42.66 -14.16
CA TRP A 298 -2.95 42.10 -13.23
C TRP A 298 -3.62 40.87 -13.84
N GLN A 299 -3.50 39.70 -13.20
CA GLN A 299 -4.20 38.47 -13.54
C GLN A 299 -5.14 38.07 -12.40
N TRP A 300 -6.26 37.44 -12.72
CA TRP A 300 -7.02 36.72 -11.73
C TRP A 300 -6.16 35.56 -11.20
N ILE A 301 -6.12 35.32 -9.89
CA ILE A 301 -5.29 34.23 -9.34
C ILE A 301 -5.75 32.85 -9.84
N TYR A 302 -7.02 32.70 -10.18
CA TYR A 302 -7.57 31.53 -10.85
C TYR A 302 -7.05 31.34 -12.28
N ASP A 303 -6.53 32.40 -12.88
CA ASP A 303 -5.80 32.40 -14.15
C ASP A 303 -4.28 32.40 -13.92
N ARG A 304 -3.79 32.16 -12.68
CA ARG A 304 -2.42 31.67 -12.51
C ARG A 304 -2.38 30.44 -13.41
N GLY A 305 -1.57 30.53 -14.47
CA GLY A 305 -1.30 29.40 -15.33
C GLY A 305 -0.73 28.26 -14.52
N SER A 306 -0.18 27.25 -15.19
CA SER A 306 0.48 26.16 -14.47
C SER A 306 1.47 26.72 -13.43
N ILE A 307 1.23 26.45 -12.14
CA ILE A 307 2.23 26.74 -11.10
C ILE A 307 3.36 25.70 -11.18
N ALA A 308 3.04 24.51 -11.68
CA ALA A 308 4.00 23.45 -11.95
C ALA A 308 4.73 23.67 -13.29
N THR A 309 5.97 23.20 -13.39
CA THR A 309 6.77 23.32 -14.62
C THR A 309 7.52 22.04 -14.98
N GLU A 310 7.96 21.97 -16.23
CA GLU A 310 8.90 20.94 -16.67
C GLU A 310 10.33 21.32 -16.27
N VAL A 311 10.99 20.39 -15.59
CA VAL A 311 12.39 20.54 -15.17
C VAL A 311 13.30 19.46 -15.75
N GLY A 312 12.73 18.56 -16.56
CA GLY A 312 13.44 17.47 -17.22
C GLY A 312 13.85 16.37 -16.25
N VAL A 313 15.04 15.78 -16.47
CA VAL A 313 15.54 14.69 -15.62
C VAL A 313 15.85 15.18 -14.21
N VAL A 314 15.34 14.46 -13.21
CA VAL A 314 15.56 14.66 -11.77
C VAL A 314 16.12 13.38 -11.16
N HIS A 315 16.84 13.52 -10.05
CA HIS A 315 17.52 12.44 -9.35
C HIS A 315 17.02 12.37 -7.92
N PHE A 316 16.97 11.16 -7.35
CA PHE A 316 16.65 10.99 -5.94
C PHE A 316 17.63 11.75 -5.04
N THR A 317 17.13 12.18 -3.89
CA THR A 317 17.98 12.62 -2.78
C THR A 317 18.71 11.44 -2.17
N ASP A 318 19.82 11.70 -1.46
CA ASP A 318 20.55 10.66 -0.73
C ASP A 318 19.62 9.93 0.28
N THR A 319 18.75 10.69 0.96
CA THR A 319 17.74 10.14 1.88
C THR A 319 16.77 9.20 1.18
N ALA A 320 16.29 9.55 -0.02
CA ALA A 320 15.40 8.68 -0.78
C ALA A 320 16.10 7.37 -1.19
N LEU A 321 17.36 7.44 -1.61
CA LEU A 321 18.17 6.26 -1.95
C LEU A 321 18.39 5.33 -0.75
N ASP A 322 18.70 5.90 0.41
CA ASP A 322 18.89 5.13 1.64
C ASP A 322 17.59 4.44 2.06
N LEU A 323 16.46 5.16 1.99
CA LEU A 323 15.16 4.61 2.36
C LEU A 323 14.60 3.60 1.34
N CYS A 324 15.03 3.64 0.07
CA CYS A 324 14.75 2.56 -0.88
C CYS A 324 15.28 1.21 -0.36
N ASN A 325 16.53 1.19 0.12
CA ASN A 325 17.12 -0.01 0.70
C ASN A 325 16.44 -0.42 2.01
N TYR A 326 16.08 0.58 2.83
CA TYR A 326 15.47 0.35 4.13
C TYR A 326 14.08 -0.31 4.02
N TYR A 327 13.24 0.18 3.09
CA TYR A 327 11.87 -0.31 2.89
C TYR A 327 11.74 -1.37 1.79
N GLY A 328 12.83 -1.71 1.09
CA GLY A 328 12.80 -2.68 -0.01
C GLY A 328 12.06 -2.20 -1.26
N LEU A 329 11.88 -0.90 -1.41
CA LEU A 329 11.24 -0.28 -2.58
C LEU A 329 12.31 0.28 -3.51
N TYR A 330 12.45 -0.30 -4.71
CA TYR A 330 13.53 0.06 -5.65
C TYR A 330 13.00 0.68 -6.96
N PRO A 331 12.43 1.90 -6.91
CA PRO A 331 12.17 2.66 -8.12
C PRO A 331 13.45 3.12 -8.82
N SER A 332 13.36 3.47 -10.11
CA SER A 332 14.51 4.06 -10.82
C SER A 332 14.96 5.36 -10.11
N PRO A 333 16.28 5.51 -9.81
CA PRO A 333 16.81 6.64 -9.04
C PRO A 333 16.84 7.96 -9.80
N TYR A 334 16.43 7.94 -11.08
CA TYR A 334 16.21 9.12 -11.89
C TYR A 334 14.90 8.97 -12.66
N GLN A 335 14.21 10.10 -12.83
CA GLN A 335 12.91 10.20 -13.47
C GLN A 335 12.84 11.49 -14.30
N THR A 336 11.84 11.63 -15.17
CA THR A 336 11.58 12.89 -15.89
C THR A 336 10.40 13.61 -15.25
N ALA A 337 10.57 14.87 -14.89
CA ALA A 337 9.55 15.69 -14.25
C ALA A 337 9.03 16.79 -15.18
N THR A 338 7.73 16.73 -15.49
CA THR A 338 7.00 17.71 -16.30
C THR A 338 6.10 18.63 -15.48
N ARG A 339 5.96 18.36 -14.18
CA ARG A 339 4.99 19.00 -13.28
C ARG A 339 5.61 19.27 -11.89
N ALA A 340 6.87 19.66 -11.86
CA ALA A 340 7.55 20.01 -10.61
C ALA A 340 6.98 21.31 -10.04
N LEU A 341 6.74 21.35 -8.73
CA LEU A 341 6.16 22.50 -8.03
C LEU A 341 7.27 23.47 -7.59
N PRO A 342 7.05 24.80 -7.66
CA PRO A 342 8.02 25.79 -7.24
C PRO A 342 8.10 25.82 -5.72
N GLN A 343 9.26 26.14 -5.17
CA GLN A 343 9.41 26.31 -3.71
C GLN A 343 8.55 27.45 -3.15
N ASP A 344 8.21 28.44 -3.97
CA ASP A 344 7.38 29.58 -3.57
C ASP A 344 5.99 29.16 -3.04
N ILE A 345 5.51 27.94 -3.34
CA ILE A 345 4.24 27.44 -2.75
C ILE A 345 4.31 27.26 -1.23
N GLU A 346 5.52 27.11 -0.67
CA GLU A 346 5.73 27.00 0.78
C GLU A 346 5.32 28.29 1.48
N ASP A 347 5.71 29.44 0.93
CA ASP A 347 5.35 30.75 1.47
C ASP A 347 3.93 31.17 1.06
N ASP A 348 3.52 30.88 -0.19
CA ASP A 348 2.19 31.27 -0.70
C ASP A 348 1.04 30.57 0.03
N TYR A 349 1.25 29.36 0.56
CA TYR A 349 0.20 28.51 1.17
C TYR A 349 0.58 27.95 2.55
N HIS A 350 1.52 28.60 3.24
CA HIS A 350 1.99 28.21 4.58
C HIS A 350 2.31 26.71 4.70
N LEU A 351 3.08 26.18 3.75
CA LEU A 351 3.50 24.79 3.72
C LEU A 351 4.96 24.65 4.20
N THR A 352 5.31 23.45 4.63
CA THR A 352 6.66 23.01 4.92
C THR A 352 7.00 21.87 3.99
N LEU A 353 8.03 22.03 3.16
CA LEU A 353 8.56 20.93 2.36
C LEU A 353 9.08 19.81 3.27
N SER A 354 8.37 18.69 3.26
CA SER A 354 8.66 17.48 4.01
C SER A 354 9.00 16.34 3.05
N ALA A 355 9.96 15.49 3.42
CA ALA A 355 10.35 14.32 2.65
C ALA A 355 10.57 14.58 1.13
N PRO A 356 11.53 15.44 0.74
CA PRO A 356 11.87 15.64 -0.67
C PRO A 356 12.45 14.35 -1.26
N ILE A 357 11.74 13.78 -2.23
CA ILE A 357 12.12 12.52 -2.89
C ILE A 357 13.23 12.78 -3.92
N PHE A 358 13.14 13.92 -4.61
CA PHE A 358 14.09 14.32 -5.64
C PHE A 358 14.87 15.57 -5.22
N GLU A 359 16.11 15.67 -5.69
CA GLU A 359 16.93 16.86 -5.58
C GLU A 359 16.21 18.07 -6.21
N ILE A 360 16.20 19.19 -5.49
CA ILE A 360 15.59 20.43 -5.95
C ILE A 360 16.37 20.94 -7.16
N LYS A 361 15.64 21.25 -8.24
CA LYS A 361 16.23 21.69 -9.50
C LYS A 361 15.66 23.03 -9.91
N ASN A 362 16.53 24.05 -9.99
CA ASN A 362 16.17 25.42 -10.38
C ASN A 362 15.03 26.03 -9.53
N GLY A 363 14.96 25.71 -8.22
CA GLY A 363 13.89 26.20 -7.34
C GLY A 363 12.57 25.45 -7.47
N TYR A 364 12.57 24.28 -8.10
CA TYR A 364 11.39 23.41 -8.23
C TYR A 364 11.66 22.02 -7.65
N ASN A 365 10.63 21.44 -7.05
CA ASN A 365 10.64 20.11 -6.50
C ASN A 365 9.70 19.19 -7.31
N ALA A 366 10.25 18.06 -7.77
CA ALA A 366 9.54 17.10 -8.60
C ALA A 366 8.72 16.06 -7.83
N GLY A 367 8.88 15.96 -6.51
CA GLY A 367 8.19 14.97 -5.70
C GLY A 367 8.51 15.16 -4.22
N ALA A 368 7.51 15.53 -3.43
CA ALA A 368 7.62 15.70 -1.99
C ALA A 368 6.25 15.71 -1.31
N THR A 369 6.27 15.72 0.02
CA THR A 369 5.10 15.97 0.86
C THR A 369 5.15 17.40 1.38
N TYR A 370 4.12 18.19 1.14
CA TYR A 370 3.99 19.56 1.62
C TYR A 370 3.01 19.57 2.79
N ALA A 371 3.53 19.66 4.01
CA ALA A 371 2.73 19.67 5.22
C ALA A 371 2.36 21.10 5.59
N HIS A 372 1.11 21.36 5.93
CA HIS A 372 0.68 22.69 6.37
C HIS A 372 1.33 23.04 7.72
N GLN A 373 1.79 24.28 7.89
CA GLN A 373 2.62 24.72 9.01
C GLN A 373 1.93 24.67 10.38
N ASP A 374 0.60 24.73 10.43
CA ASP A 374 -0.18 24.55 11.66
C ASP A 374 -0.42 23.07 12.03
N GLY A 375 0.05 22.13 11.20
CA GLY A 375 -0.09 20.69 11.40
C GLY A 375 -1.45 20.11 10.98
N SER A 376 -2.30 20.87 10.27
CA SER A 376 -3.66 20.45 9.91
C SER A 376 -3.81 19.70 8.59
N GLY A 377 -2.75 19.26 7.93
CA GLY A 377 -2.89 18.40 6.75
C GLY A 377 -1.67 18.45 5.85
N ALA A 378 -1.64 17.64 4.80
CA ALA A 378 -0.52 17.58 3.87
C ALA A 378 -0.93 17.19 2.45
N LEU A 379 -0.13 17.61 1.48
CA LEU A 379 -0.20 17.18 0.09
C LEU A 379 1.08 16.46 -0.31
N THR A 380 1.00 15.18 -0.65
CA THR A 380 2.08 14.49 -1.37
C THR A 380 1.83 14.65 -2.87
N ALA A 381 2.70 15.40 -3.56
CA ALA A 381 2.56 15.69 -4.98
C ALA A 381 3.77 15.18 -5.77
N ILE A 382 3.53 14.26 -6.70
CA ILE A 382 4.56 13.65 -7.55
C ILE A 382 4.45 14.21 -8.97
N GLY A 383 5.30 15.19 -9.29
CA GLY A 383 5.29 15.96 -10.54
C GLY A 383 5.94 15.25 -11.74
N LEU A 384 5.95 13.93 -11.76
CA LEU A 384 6.61 13.12 -12.78
C LEU A 384 5.81 13.05 -14.07
N THR A 385 6.53 12.76 -15.16
CA THR A 385 5.96 12.54 -16.49
C THR A 385 5.33 11.16 -16.56
N ARG A 386 4.25 11.01 -17.35
CA ARG A 386 3.58 9.76 -17.74
C ARG A 386 4.39 8.47 -17.49
N ILE A 387 3.74 7.49 -16.87
CA ILE A 387 4.31 6.18 -16.46
C ILE A 387 5.42 6.35 -15.40
N PRO A 388 5.18 7.05 -14.28
CA PRO A 388 6.16 7.04 -13.20
C PRO A 388 6.21 5.65 -12.59
N ASP A 389 7.37 5.34 -12.04
CA ASP A 389 7.47 4.22 -11.12
C ASP A 389 6.63 4.53 -9.87
N ILE A 390 5.48 3.88 -9.74
CA ILE A 390 4.48 4.16 -8.71
C ILE A 390 5.03 3.98 -7.29
N ARG A 391 6.10 3.18 -7.15
CA ARG A 391 6.83 2.98 -5.90
C ARG A 391 7.45 4.29 -5.41
N VAL A 392 7.64 5.30 -6.26
CA VAL A 392 8.07 6.65 -5.86
C VAL A 392 7.04 7.30 -4.94
N ALA A 393 5.74 7.18 -5.23
CA ALA A 393 4.70 7.76 -4.38
C ALA A 393 4.60 7.02 -3.03
N ALA A 394 4.71 5.69 -3.05
CA ALA A 394 4.76 4.88 -1.83
C ALA A 394 6.00 5.23 -0.98
N LEU A 395 7.18 5.34 -1.62
CA LEU A 395 8.40 5.79 -0.96
C LEU A 395 8.22 7.18 -0.35
N GLY A 396 7.62 8.13 -1.06
CA GLY A 396 7.34 9.48 -0.52
C GLY A 396 6.55 9.46 0.78
N LEU A 397 5.51 8.62 0.86
CA LEU A 397 4.73 8.44 2.09
C LEU A 397 5.58 7.82 3.22
N LEU A 398 6.35 6.77 2.91
CA LEU A 398 7.21 6.13 3.90
C LEU A 398 8.35 7.06 4.35
N MET A 399 8.86 7.94 3.49
CA MET A 399 9.82 8.98 3.87
C MET A 399 9.19 10.03 4.79
N TYR A 400 7.93 10.37 4.58
CA TYR A 400 7.23 11.37 5.39
C TYR A 400 6.89 10.86 6.79
N TYR A 401 6.28 9.67 6.88
CA TYR A 401 5.91 9.08 8.17
C TYR A 401 7.07 8.35 8.86
N ASN A 402 8.07 7.92 8.08
CA ASN A 402 9.27 7.24 8.53
C ASN A 402 9.02 6.12 9.56
N PRO A 403 8.10 5.18 9.29
CA PRO A 403 7.85 4.08 10.22
C PRO A 403 9.13 3.25 10.39
N ALA A 404 9.43 2.87 11.63
CA ALA A 404 10.53 1.95 11.89
C ALA A 404 10.23 0.59 11.27
N VAL A 405 11.28 -0.10 10.87
CA VAL A 405 11.24 -1.47 10.38
C VAL A 405 11.99 -2.32 11.40
N TYR A 406 11.27 -3.22 12.06
CA TYR A 406 11.89 -4.19 12.96
C TYR A 406 12.28 -5.41 12.15
N ARG A 407 13.55 -5.79 12.29
CA ARG A 407 14.15 -6.94 11.65
C ARG A 407 14.31 -8.01 12.73
N SER A 408 13.57 -9.11 12.64
CA SER A 408 13.90 -10.28 13.44
C SER A 408 15.17 -10.91 12.86
N GLU A 409 16.15 -11.19 13.71
CA GLU A 409 17.35 -11.94 13.33
C GLU A 409 17.19 -13.36 13.85
N PHE A 410 17.28 -14.36 12.97
CA PHE A 410 17.44 -15.75 13.41
C PHE A 410 18.79 -15.90 14.12
N GLY A 411 18.79 -16.40 15.36
CA GLY A 411 19.97 -16.44 16.25
C GLY A 411 21.11 -17.35 15.77
N ALA A 412 20.89 -18.20 14.77
CA ALA A 412 21.90 -19.06 14.18
C ALA A 412 21.99 -18.82 12.67
N SER A 413 23.06 -18.16 12.20
CA SER A 413 23.36 -18.01 10.77
C SER A 413 24.27 -19.14 10.26
N GLY A 414 24.05 -19.63 9.05
CA GLY A 414 24.93 -20.60 8.37
C GLY A 414 24.87 -22.04 8.91
N THR A 415 23.81 -22.43 9.59
CA THR A 415 23.57 -23.80 10.06
C THR A 415 22.49 -24.49 9.22
N SER A 416 22.40 -25.81 9.30
CA SER A 416 21.31 -26.58 8.66
C SER A 416 20.87 -27.68 9.59
N SER A 417 19.56 -27.87 9.67
CA SER A 417 18.91 -28.89 10.47
C SER A 417 18.08 -29.79 9.57
N LEU A 418 18.14 -31.09 9.82
CA LEU A 418 17.27 -32.06 9.16
C LEU A 418 15.99 -32.18 9.98
N VAL A 419 14.86 -31.82 9.39
CA VAL A 419 13.55 -32.01 10.00
C VAL A 419 12.90 -33.25 9.39
N THR A 420 12.43 -34.15 10.24
CA THR A 420 11.67 -35.34 9.82
C THR A 420 10.28 -35.29 10.42
N LEU A 421 9.25 -35.42 9.58
CA LEU A 421 7.86 -35.55 10.01
C LEU A 421 7.39 -36.96 9.70
N GLN A 422 7.18 -37.75 10.76
CA GLN A 422 6.57 -39.06 10.67
C GLN A 422 5.06 -38.91 10.90
N LEU A 423 4.26 -39.46 10.00
CA LEU A 423 2.81 -39.49 10.08
C LEU A 423 2.31 -40.92 10.23
N GLY A 424 1.29 -41.11 11.07
CA GLY A 424 0.56 -42.36 11.20
C GLY A 424 -0.94 -42.11 11.09
N GLN A 425 -1.69 -43.08 10.57
CA GLN A 425 -3.15 -42.97 10.50
C GLN A 425 -3.78 -43.67 11.71
N GLN A 426 -4.66 -42.98 12.43
CA GLN A 426 -5.47 -43.58 13.48
C GLN A 426 -6.87 -43.94 12.96
N GLY A 427 -7.26 -45.20 13.16
CA GLY A 427 -8.60 -45.70 12.82
C GLY A 427 -8.70 -46.38 11.46
N GLY A 428 -8.33 -47.66 11.41
CA GLY A 428 -8.53 -48.56 10.28
C GLY A 428 -8.45 -50.02 10.71
N THR A 429 -9.57 -50.58 11.19
CA THR A 429 -9.84 -52.03 11.18
C THR A 429 -11.14 -52.27 10.43
#